data_AF-A0A969P5E3-F1
#
_entry.id   AF-A0A969P5E3-F1
#
_cell.length_a   1.000
_cell.length_b   1.000
_cell.length_c   1.000
_cell.angle_alpha   90.00
_cell.angle_beta   90.00
_cell.angle_gamma   90.00
#
_symmetry.space_group_name_H-M   'P 1'
#
loop_
_entity.id
_entity.type
_entity.pdbx_description
1 polymer ?
#
loop_
_entity_poly.entity_id
_entity_poly.type
_entity_poly.pdbx_seq_one_letter_code
_entity_poly.pdbx_strand_id
1 'polypeptide(L)'
;MPPRLSICTFLTLDTLNETIAEALSRDRYIVTSVCSNEEFFKFIEHEKQQLDCLILQSSSELPQIANWLHGQATLLPAVILHEDSQHSQQSDDATAVRTTITTPIPSVDETNPHPQDSLFTYHTAELHVTTSQLRKIDHSIDQAIAQFINLSPACRVNSATSTADVTQALTTQNFLLLQQRRLTEKLKERLGYLGVYYKRDPKNFFRHLPPDQKQELLEKLRSDYRDIVLCYFADDNTLNQRIDDFVNTTFFTDISASQIVEIHMELMDSFSKQLKLEGRSEEILLDYRLTLIDTIAHLCEMYRRSIPRET
;
A
#
# COMPACT_ATOMS: atom_id res chain seq x y z
N MET A 1 3.95 21.52 7.13
CA MET A 1 4.75 21.12 5.95
C MET A 1 4.46 19.65 5.69
N PRO A 2 4.30 19.21 4.43
CA PRO A 2 4.02 17.81 4.14
C PRO A 2 5.22 16.93 4.59
N PRO A 3 5.00 15.74 5.16
CA PRO A 3 6.09 14.89 5.64
C PRO A 3 7.03 14.48 4.49
N ARG A 4 8.34 14.57 4.71
CA ARG A 4 9.37 14.20 3.72
C ARG A 4 9.59 12.70 3.70
N LEU A 5 9.85 12.12 2.52
CA LEU A 5 10.21 10.70 2.41
C LEU A 5 11.70 10.53 2.70
N SER A 6 12.03 9.64 3.63
CA SER A 6 13.39 9.25 3.99
C SER A 6 13.85 8.11 3.09
N ILE A 7 14.89 8.38 2.31
CA ILE A 7 15.45 7.47 1.31
C ILE A 7 16.89 7.16 1.68
N CYS A 8 17.23 5.88 1.77
CA CYS A 8 18.61 5.45 1.91
C CYS A 8 19.14 4.96 0.56
N THR A 9 20.29 5.46 0.13
CA THR A 9 20.96 5.02 -1.10
C THR A 9 22.24 4.27 -0.74
N PHE A 10 22.37 3.04 -1.24
CA PHE A 10 23.61 2.28 -1.21
C PHE A 10 24.14 2.12 -2.64
N LEU A 11 25.08 2.99 -3.00
CA LEU A 11 25.69 3.02 -4.33
C LEU A 11 27.21 3.03 -4.18
N THR A 12 27.88 2.21 -4.99
CA THR A 12 29.35 2.09 -4.97
C THR A 12 30.03 3.09 -5.91
N LEU A 13 29.29 3.74 -6.81
CA LEU A 13 29.81 4.79 -7.69
C LEU A 13 29.42 6.19 -7.21
N ASP A 14 30.44 7.04 -7.05
CA ASP A 14 30.28 8.46 -6.69
C ASP A 14 29.46 9.23 -7.73
N THR A 15 29.63 8.93 -9.01
CA THR A 15 28.87 9.57 -10.11
C THR A 15 27.37 9.28 -10.03
N LEU A 16 26.97 8.09 -9.57
CA LEU A 16 25.58 7.74 -9.35
C LEU A 16 25.02 8.42 -8.11
N ASN A 17 25.81 8.51 -7.03
CA ASN A 17 25.42 9.24 -5.83
C ASN A 17 25.14 10.71 -6.14
N GLU A 18 26.01 11.37 -6.90
CA GLU A 18 25.80 12.76 -7.34
C GLU A 18 24.55 12.91 -8.22
N THR A 19 24.36 12.01 -9.18
CA THR A 19 23.20 12.06 -10.09
C THR A 19 21.87 11.84 -9.34
N ILE A 20 21.86 10.94 -8.35
CA ILE A 20 20.67 10.70 -7.51
C ILE A 20 20.43 11.86 -6.56
N ALA A 21 21.48 12.41 -5.95
CA ALA A 21 21.36 13.58 -5.09
C ALA A 21 20.79 14.78 -5.87
N GLU A 22 21.22 14.99 -7.12
CA GLU A 22 20.67 16.02 -8.00
C GLU A 22 19.21 15.73 -8.38
N ALA A 23 18.90 14.48 -8.77
CA ALA A 23 17.53 14.09 -9.14
C ALA A 23 16.54 14.18 -7.97
N LEU A 24 17.00 13.88 -6.75
CA LEU A 24 16.22 13.91 -5.51
C LEU A 24 16.39 15.20 -4.71
N SER A 25 17.03 16.24 -5.28
CA SER A 25 17.27 17.56 -4.65
C SER A 25 16.00 18.34 -4.29
N ARG A 26 14.82 17.80 -4.61
CA ARG A 26 13.51 18.39 -4.31
C ARG A 26 13.24 18.33 -2.81
N ASP A 27 12.49 19.32 -2.31
CA ASP A 27 12.12 19.50 -0.89
C ASP A 27 11.25 18.35 -0.30
N ARG A 28 10.99 17.32 -1.10
CA ARG A 28 10.15 16.15 -0.80
C ARG A 28 10.92 14.97 -0.21
N TYR A 29 12.25 14.92 -0.38
CA TYR A 29 13.08 13.77 -0.01
C TYR A 29 14.15 14.16 1.00
N ILE A 30 14.45 13.25 1.91
CA ILE A 30 15.64 13.27 2.76
C ILE A 30 16.47 12.08 2.30
N VAL A 31 17.59 12.34 1.64
CA VAL A 31 18.46 11.30 1.08
C VAL A 31 19.65 11.10 2.01
N THR A 32 19.89 9.85 2.40
CA THR A 32 21.08 9.45 3.15
C THR A 32 21.88 8.47 2.31
N SER A 33 23.04 8.91 1.84
CA SER A 33 23.95 8.09 1.04
C SER A 33 24.95 7.37 1.93
N VAL A 34 25.08 6.07 1.71
CA VAL A 34 26.01 5.20 2.43
C VAL A 34 26.83 4.42 1.41
N CYS A 35 28.16 4.44 1.56
CA CYS A 35 29.08 3.86 0.59
C CYS A 35 29.79 2.58 1.11
N SER A 36 29.54 2.18 2.36
CA SER A 36 30.16 1.01 3.00
C SER A 36 29.11 0.09 3.61
N ASN A 37 29.30 -1.23 3.46
CA ASN A 37 28.40 -2.24 4.03
C ASN A 37 28.28 -2.11 5.55
N GLU A 38 29.38 -1.86 6.27
CA GLU A 38 29.36 -1.73 7.73
C GLU A 38 28.56 -0.51 8.20
N GLU A 39 28.70 0.60 7.46
CA GLU A 39 27.97 1.82 7.72
C GLU A 39 26.48 1.63 7.38
N PHE A 40 26.19 0.91 6.30
CA PHE A 40 24.83 0.59 5.88
C PHE A 40 24.12 -0.26 6.93
N PHE A 41 24.75 -1.33 7.42
CA PHE A 41 24.16 -2.20 8.44
C PHE A 41 23.90 -1.45 9.74
N LYS A 42 24.85 -0.65 10.21
CA LYS A 42 24.66 0.21 11.40
C LYS A 42 23.54 1.20 11.19
N PHE A 43 23.48 1.84 10.03
CA PHE A 43 22.44 2.83 9.72
C PHE A 43 21.04 2.21 9.72
N ILE A 44 20.86 1.08 9.02
CA ILE A 44 19.56 0.38 9.00
C ILE A 44 19.16 -0.08 10.41
N GLU A 45 20.08 -0.55 11.24
CA GLU A 45 19.75 -1.00 12.60
C GLU A 45 19.11 0.12 13.45
N HIS A 46 19.59 1.36 13.30
CA HIS A 46 19.09 2.52 14.04
C HIS A 46 17.86 3.16 13.36
N GLU A 47 17.85 3.25 12.03
CA GLU A 47 16.88 4.04 11.27
C GLU A 47 15.86 3.21 10.46
N LYS A 48 15.84 1.88 10.55
CA LYS A 48 14.82 1.02 9.88
C LYS A 48 13.38 1.42 10.21
N GLN A 49 13.18 2.01 11.39
CA GLN A 49 11.97 2.69 11.85
C GLN A 49 11.46 3.71 10.82
N GLN A 50 12.40 4.54 10.37
CA GLN A 50 12.15 5.83 9.75
C GLN A 50 12.28 5.85 8.22
N LEU A 51 12.89 4.82 7.65
CA LEU A 51 13.11 4.68 6.22
C LEU A 51 11.84 4.34 5.47
N ASP A 52 11.64 5.04 4.36
CA ASP A 52 10.45 4.86 3.52
C ASP A 52 10.79 4.19 2.18
N CYS A 53 12.05 4.20 1.73
CA CYS A 53 12.50 3.49 0.53
C CYS A 53 14.03 3.30 0.54
N LEU A 54 14.48 2.20 -0.04
CA LEU A 54 15.88 1.89 -0.31
C LEU A 54 16.16 2.03 -1.81
N ILE A 55 17.32 2.59 -2.15
CA ILE A 55 17.86 2.58 -3.51
C ILE A 55 19.18 1.83 -3.45
N LEU A 56 19.23 0.65 -4.06
CA LEU A 56 20.38 -0.24 -4.00
C LEU A 56 20.99 -0.41 -5.40
N GLN A 57 22.31 -0.38 -5.50
CA GLN A 57 22.99 -0.73 -6.74
C GLN A 57 23.00 -2.24 -6.96
N SER A 58 22.73 -2.67 -8.19
CA SER A 58 22.91 -4.05 -8.67
C SER A 58 24.40 -4.36 -8.79
N SER A 59 25.04 -4.59 -7.65
CA SER A 59 26.45 -4.98 -7.54
C SER A 59 26.56 -6.40 -6.96
N SER A 60 27.78 -6.94 -6.94
CA SER A 60 28.07 -8.23 -6.30
C SER A 60 27.76 -8.24 -4.78
N GLU A 61 27.57 -7.08 -4.17
CA GLU A 61 27.30 -6.94 -2.72
C GLU A 61 25.81 -6.99 -2.39
N LEU A 62 24.94 -6.79 -3.40
CA LEU A 62 23.49 -6.76 -3.23
C LEU A 62 22.92 -8.04 -2.58
N PRO A 63 23.34 -9.27 -2.96
CA PRO A 63 22.85 -10.48 -2.31
C PRO A 63 23.25 -10.56 -0.83
N GLN A 64 24.42 -10.04 -0.46
CA GLN A 64 24.88 -10.02 0.93
C GLN A 64 24.03 -9.06 1.76
N ILE A 65 23.71 -7.89 1.21
CA ILE A 65 22.83 -6.89 1.83
C ILE A 65 21.41 -7.45 1.98
N ALA A 66 20.87 -8.07 0.94
CA ALA A 66 19.54 -8.68 0.97
C ALA A 66 19.46 -9.77 2.06
N ASN A 67 20.43 -10.68 2.10
CA ASN A 67 20.48 -11.73 3.13
C ASN A 67 20.58 -11.17 4.54
N TRP A 68 21.33 -10.09 4.74
CA TRP A 68 21.43 -9.43 6.05
C TRP A 68 20.10 -8.78 6.46
N LEU A 69 19.43 -8.06 5.55
CA LEU A 69 18.13 -7.44 5.80
C LEU A 69 17.08 -8.49 6.18
N HIS A 70 17.06 -9.62 5.45
CA HIS A 70 16.20 -10.76 5.77
C HIS A 70 16.54 -11.39 7.12
N GLY A 71 17.83 -11.55 7.44
CA GLY A 71 18.29 -12.04 8.74
C GLY A 71 17.84 -11.15 9.90
N GLN A 72 17.72 -9.84 9.67
CA GLN A 72 17.23 -8.84 10.63
C GLN A 72 15.70 -8.66 10.59
N ALA A 73 14.96 -9.53 9.90
CA ALA A 73 13.50 -9.45 9.72
C ALA A 73 13.03 -8.06 9.22
N THR A 74 13.85 -7.39 8.43
CA THR A 74 13.62 -6.02 7.94
C THR A 74 13.25 -6.07 6.47
N LEU A 75 12.08 -5.53 6.13
CA LEU A 75 11.57 -5.46 4.76
C LEU A 75 11.09 -4.04 4.47
N LEU A 76 11.68 -3.41 3.45
CA LEU A 76 11.45 -2.02 3.07
C LEU A 76 11.24 -1.93 1.55
N PRO A 77 10.50 -0.94 1.03
CA PRO A 77 10.42 -0.71 -0.41
C PRO A 77 11.82 -0.52 -1.00
N ALA A 78 12.08 -1.11 -2.18
CA ALA A 78 13.39 -1.04 -2.80
C ALA A 78 13.34 -0.77 -4.30
N VAL A 79 14.27 0.07 -4.76
CA VAL A 79 14.60 0.31 -6.16
C VAL A 79 16.01 -0.23 -6.41
N ILE A 80 16.16 -1.16 -7.35
CA ILE A 80 17.44 -1.77 -7.72
C ILE A 80 17.95 -1.13 -9.01
N LEU A 81 19.10 -0.46 -8.92
CA LEU A 81 19.73 0.26 -10.03
C LEU A 81 20.69 -0.63 -10.80
N HIS A 82 20.49 -0.73 -12.11
CA HIS A 82 21.36 -1.46 -13.03
C HIS A 82 22.14 -0.46 -13.86
N GLU A 83 23.44 -0.71 -14.03
CA GLU A 83 24.25 0.02 -14.99
C GLU A 83 23.80 -0.34 -16.41
N ASP A 84 23.61 0.67 -17.27
CA ASP A 84 23.40 0.45 -18.69
C ASP A 84 24.68 -0.20 -19.26
N SER A 85 24.65 -1.52 -19.45
CA SER A 85 25.71 -2.23 -20.15
C SER A 85 25.67 -1.83 -21.62
N GLN A 86 26.43 -0.81 -22.02
CA GLN A 86 26.64 -0.53 -23.43
C GLN A 86 27.58 -1.59 -24.02
N HIS A 87 27.02 -2.62 -24.69
CA HIS A 87 27.41 -3.05 -26.05
C HIS A 87 26.68 -4.34 -26.58
N SER A 88 25.94 -4.15 -27.69
CA SER A 88 25.71 -5.04 -28.88
C SER A 88 24.82 -6.31 -28.74
N GLN A 89 23.87 -6.66 -29.61
CA GLN A 89 23.66 -6.38 -31.05
C GLN A 89 22.17 -6.34 -31.45
N GLN A 90 21.91 -5.51 -32.47
CA GLN A 90 20.83 -5.55 -33.46
C GLN A 90 20.09 -6.88 -33.64
N SER A 91 18.76 -6.79 -33.67
CA SER A 91 17.95 -7.48 -34.67
C SER A 91 16.60 -6.79 -34.81
N ASP A 92 16.58 -5.75 -35.65
CA ASP A 92 15.41 -5.40 -36.44
C ASP A 92 15.69 -5.92 -37.86
N ASP A 93 14.99 -6.98 -38.28
CA ASP A 93 14.26 -6.90 -39.55
C ASP A 93 13.10 -7.91 -39.63
N ALA A 94 11.91 -7.34 -39.62
CA ALA A 94 10.73 -7.64 -40.45
C ALA A 94 9.99 -9.00 -40.38
N THR A 95 8.67 -8.84 -40.13
CA THR A 95 7.52 -9.56 -40.73
C THR A 95 7.28 -11.03 -40.39
N ALA A 96 6.22 -11.32 -39.63
CA ALA A 96 4.95 -11.83 -40.16
C ALA A 96 4.02 -12.41 -39.07
N VAL A 97 2.87 -11.74 -38.91
CA VAL A 97 1.52 -12.29 -38.68
C VAL A 97 1.41 -13.83 -38.76
N ARG A 98 0.96 -14.50 -37.68
CA ARG A 98 -0.34 -15.23 -37.64
C ARG A 98 -0.60 -15.97 -36.30
N THR A 99 -1.83 -15.78 -35.83
CA THR A 99 -2.61 -16.63 -34.92
C THR A 99 -2.62 -18.10 -35.38
N THR A 100 -2.55 -19.08 -34.46
CA THR A 100 -3.61 -20.09 -34.18
C THR A 100 -3.16 -21.18 -33.20
N ILE A 101 -4.11 -21.54 -32.34
CA ILE A 101 -4.27 -22.72 -31.48
C ILE A 101 -3.74 -24.02 -32.09
N THR A 102 -3.15 -24.93 -31.28
CA THR A 102 -3.46 -26.39 -31.18
C THR A 102 -2.52 -27.09 -30.18
N THR A 103 -3.09 -27.73 -29.16
CA THR A 103 -2.49 -28.80 -28.31
C THR A 103 -2.52 -30.16 -29.06
N PRO A 104 -1.58 -31.10 -28.84
CA PRO A 104 -1.72 -32.05 -27.71
C PRO A 104 -0.41 -32.52 -27.03
N ILE A 105 -0.63 -33.12 -25.85
CA ILE A 105 0.24 -33.65 -24.76
C ILE A 105 0.87 -35.02 -25.14
N PRO A 106 1.70 -35.74 -24.31
CA PRO A 106 2.90 -35.45 -23.52
C PRO A 106 4.14 -36.30 -23.96
N SER A 107 5.34 -35.94 -23.52
CA SER A 107 6.42 -36.92 -23.33
C SER A 107 7.29 -36.54 -22.14
N VAL A 108 7.34 -37.47 -21.19
CA VAL A 108 8.14 -37.48 -19.98
C VAL A 108 9.58 -37.81 -20.37
N ASP A 109 10.53 -36.95 -20.07
CA ASP A 109 11.88 -37.41 -19.73
C ASP A 109 12.59 -36.42 -18.80
N GLU A 110 13.17 -36.99 -17.76
CA GLU A 110 13.88 -36.31 -16.69
C GLU A 110 15.29 -35.88 -17.14
N THR A 111 15.95 -35.09 -16.29
CA THR A 111 17.35 -34.64 -16.35
C THR A 111 17.67 -33.41 -17.21
N ASN A 112 17.29 -32.24 -16.70
CA ASN A 112 18.09 -31.01 -16.78
C ASN A 112 17.68 -30.06 -15.66
N PRO A 113 18.57 -29.65 -14.72
CA PRO A 113 18.28 -28.52 -13.84
C PRO A 113 18.39 -27.24 -14.68
N HIS A 114 17.26 -26.79 -15.22
CA HIS A 114 17.16 -25.48 -15.86
C HIS A 114 17.47 -24.38 -14.83
N PRO A 115 18.35 -23.41 -15.11
CA PRO A 115 18.56 -22.27 -14.23
C PRO A 115 17.40 -21.28 -14.44
N GLN A 116 16.28 -21.51 -13.75
CA GLN A 116 15.14 -20.58 -13.70
C GLN A 116 14.75 -20.20 -12.26
N ASP A 117 15.69 -20.29 -11.32
CA ASP A 117 15.46 -19.92 -9.92
C ASP A 117 16.30 -18.70 -9.52
N SER A 118 15.76 -17.51 -9.81
CA SER A 118 15.88 -16.27 -8.99
C SER A 118 15.16 -15.12 -9.72
N LEU A 119 13.84 -15.05 -9.61
CA LEU A 119 13.05 -13.98 -10.26
C LEU A 119 13.22 -12.60 -9.59
N PHE A 120 13.70 -12.55 -8.34
CA PHE A 120 13.90 -11.33 -7.55
C PHE A 120 15.14 -11.47 -6.64
N THR A 121 15.83 -10.36 -6.37
CA THR A 121 17.12 -10.26 -5.68
C THR A 121 16.97 -9.98 -4.17
N TYR A 122 15.96 -9.20 -3.80
CA TYR A 122 15.65 -8.77 -2.45
C TYR A 122 14.21 -9.13 -2.07
N HIS A 123 13.18 -8.72 -2.83
CA HIS A 123 11.79 -9.19 -2.65
C HIS A 123 10.88 -9.02 -3.88
N THR A 124 9.69 -9.62 -3.85
CA THR A 124 8.71 -9.68 -4.96
C THR A 124 8.14 -8.34 -5.47
N ALA A 125 8.48 -7.21 -4.85
CA ALA A 125 8.02 -5.88 -5.24
C ALA A 125 9.17 -4.88 -5.31
N GLU A 126 10.39 -5.39 -5.48
CA GLU A 126 11.50 -4.55 -5.86
C GLU A 126 11.31 -4.05 -7.29
N LEU A 127 11.72 -2.81 -7.53
CA LEU A 127 11.63 -2.20 -8.85
C LEU A 127 13.02 -2.08 -9.47
N HIS A 128 13.22 -2.71 -10.62
CA HIS A 128 14.48 -2.62 -11.35
C HIS A 128 14.46 -1.40 -12.28
N VAL A 129 15.46 -0.53 -12.14
CA VAL A 129 15.61 0.71 -12.91
C VAL A 129 17.01 0.77 -13.48
N THR A 130 17.15 1.26 -14.71
CA THR A 130 18.45 1.46 -15.36
C THR A 130 18.96 2.89 -15.19
N THR A 131 20.26 3.12 -15.35
CA THR A 131 20.87 4.46 -15.27
C THR A 131 20.23 5.47 -16.24
N SER A 132 19.77 5.02 -17.40
CA SER A 132 19.02 5.81 -18.39
C SER A 132 17.64 6.29 -17.90
N GLN A 133 17.03 5.59 -16.95
CA GLN A 133 15.71 5.90 -16.39
C GLN A 133 15.79 6.74 -15.11
N LEU A 134 16.99 7.08 -14.64
CA LEU A 134 17.23 7.82 -13.40
C LEU A 134 16.58 9.22 -13.40
N ARG A 135 16.33 9.80 -14.57
CA ARG A 135 15.56 11.06 -14.72
C ARG A 135 14.11 10.95 -14.22
N LYS A 136 13.56 9.73 -14.11
CA LYS A 136 12.22 9.44 -13.60
C LYS A 136 12.27 8.73 -12.24
N ILE A 137 13.39 8.83 -11.51
CA ILE A 137 13.57 8.16 -10.21
C ILE A 137 12.45 8.48 -9.21
N ASP A 138 11.92 9.70 -9.23
CA ASP A 138 10.74 10.11 -8.45
C ASP A 138 9.55 9.15 -8.66
N HIS A 139 9.24 8.85 -9.93
CA HIS A 139 8.14 7.96 -10.28
C HIS A 139 8.44 6.52 -9.91
N SER A 140 9.69 6.09 -10.06
CA SER A 140 10.15 4.76 -9.67
C SER A 140 10.04 4.54 -8.15
N ILE A 141 10.37 5.55 -7.34
CA ILE A 141 10.21 5.51 -5.89
C ILE A 141 8.72 5.39 -5.53
N ASP A 142 7.87 6.24 -6.12
CA ASP A 142 6.43 6.20 -5.87
C ASP A 142 5.84 4.83 -6.26
N GLN A 143 6.31 4.24 -7.37
CA GLN A 143 5.88 2.93 -7.84
C GLN A 143 6.38 1.79 -6.94
N ALA A 144 7.63 1.82 -6.48
CA ALA A 144 8.18 0.83 -5.55
C ALA A 144 7.43 0.85 -4.20
N ILE A 145 7.12 2.05 -3.69
CA ILE A 145 6.32 2.24 -2.49
C ILE A 145 4.88 1.72 -2.69
N ALA A 146 4.25 2.03 -3.83
CA ALA A 146 2.90 1.55 -4.13
C ALA A 146 2.84 0.02 -4.25
N GLN A 147 3.84 -0.60 -4.90
CA GLN A 147 3.95 -2.05 -4.99
C GLN A 147 4.18 -2.67 -3.60
N PHE A 148 5.01 -2.04 -2.76
CA PHE A 148 5.27 -2.47 -1.39
C PHE A 148 4.02 -2.42 -0.50
N ILE A 149 3.19 -1.37 -0.60
CA ILE A 149 1.94 -1.27 0.15
C ILE A 149 0.97 -2.40 -0.22
N ASN A 150 0.97 -2.82 -1.49
CA ASN A 150 0.13 -3.92 -1.97
C ASN A 150 0.77 -5.30 -1.78
N LEU A 151 1.95 -5.40 -1.14
CA LEU A 151 2.58 -6.69 -0.88
C LEU A 151 1.76 -7.52 0.10
N SER A 152 1.51 -8.77 -0.28
CA SER A 152 0.94 -9.76 0.62
C SER A 152 1.95 -10.14 1.72
N PRO A 153 1.51 -10.39 2.96
CA PRO A 153 2.38 -10.93 4.03
C PRO A 153 3.04 -12.27 3.69
N ALA A 154 2.57 -12.96 2.65
CA ALA A 154 3.14 -14.20 2.12
C ALA A 154 4.25 -13.97 1.08
N CYS A 155 4.87 -12.79 1.05
CA CYS A 155 6.00 -12.47 0.15
C CYS A 155 7.03 -13.59 0.15
N ARG A 156 7.33 -14.12 -1.05
CA ARG A 156 8.42 -15.07 -1.23
C ARG A 156 9.73 -14.30 -1.14
N VAL A 157 10.34 -14.35 0.03
CA VAL A 157 11.75 -14.06 0.19
C VAL A 157 12.52 -15.19 -0.48
N ASN A 158 13.55 -14.85 -1.25
CA ASN A 158 14.41 -15.82 -1.93
C ASN A 158 15.29 -16.52 -0.87
N SER A 159 14.70 -17.36 -0.03
CA SER A 159 15.41 -18.15 0.98
C SER A 159 15.52 -19.57 0.47
N ALA A 160 16.56 -19.82 -0.31
CA ALA A 160 17.14 -21.16 -0.47
C ALA A 160 17.87 -21.54 0.84
N THR A 161 17.16 -21.59 1.96
CA THR A 161 17.69 -22.10 3.23
C THR A 161 16.58 -22.68 4.08
N SER A 162 16.63 -24.01 4.16
CA SER A 162 16.00 -24.96 5.05
C SER A 162 15.57 -24.42 6.44
N THR A 163 14.31 -24.70 6.80
CA THR A 163 13.85 -25.05 8.16
C THR A 163 14.16 -24.11 9.35
N ALA A 164 14.38 -22.81 9.15
CA ALA A 164 14.57 -21.86 10.26
C ALA A 164 13.31 -20.99 10.54
N ASP A 165 12.80 -21.15 11.75
CA ASP A 165 12.02 -20.22 12.60
C ASP A 165 10.73 -19.57 12.10
N VAL A 166 9.61 -20.22 12.43
CA VAL A 166 8.25 -19.63 12.47
C VAL A 166 8.24 -18.27 13.18
N THR A 167 9.04 -18.12 14.25
CA THR A 167 9.18 -16.88 15.01
C THR A 167 9.73 -15.74 14.15
N GLN A 168 10.74 -15.99 13.33
CA GLN A 168 11.35 -14.98 12.45
C GLN A 168 10.38 -14.58 11.32
N ALA A 169 9.67 -15.55 10.74
CA ALA A 169 8.63 -15.27 9.75
C ALA A 169 7.51 -14.38 10.32
N LEU A 170 7.06 -14.64 11.56
CA LEU A 170 6.09 -13.80 12.26
C LEU A 170 6.65 -12.40 12.58
N THR A 171 7.91 -12.28 12.96
CA THR A 171 8.55 -10.97 13.20
C THR A 171 8.64 -10.15 11.92
N THR A 172 9.03 -10.76 10.80
CA THR A 172 9.08 -10.12 9.48
C THR A 172 7.69 -9.66 9.03
N GLN A 173 6.65 -10.50 9.23
CA GLN A 173 5.27 -10.14 8.91
C GLN A 173 4.75 -8.95 9.74
N ASN A 174 5.03 -8.93 11.05
CA ASN A 174 4.66 -7.81 11.90
C ASN A 174 5.39 -6.52 11.50
N PHE A 175 6.70 -6.60 11.20
CA PHE A 175 7.47 -5.46 10.71
C PHE A 175 6.91 -4.91 9.40
N LEU A 176 6.63 -5.80 8.43
CA LEU A 176 6.03 -5.44 7.14
C LEU A 176 4.68 -4.72 7.34
N LEU A 177 3.78 -5.25 8.16
CA LEU A 177 2.47 -4.65 8.41
C LEU A 177 2.59 -3.25 9.05
N LEU A 178 3.49 -3.11 10.04
CA LEU A 178 3.75 -1.82 10.69
C LEU A 178 4.33 -0.81 9.69
N GLN A 179 5.26 -1.24 8.83
CA GLN A 179 5.83 -0.39 7.80
C GLN A 179 4.81 0.02 6.74
N GLN A 180 3.99 -0.91 6.24
CA GLN A 180 2.92 -0.60 5.28
C GLN A 180 1.92 0.41 5.85
N ARG A 181 1.50 0.26 7.11
CA ARG A 181 0.60 1.20 7.79
C ARG A 181 1.22 2.57 7.94
N ARG A 182 2.43 2.64 8.50
CA ARG A 182 3.18 3.89 8.68
C ARG A 182 3.36 4.63 7.35
N LEU A 183 3.79 3.92 6.31
CA LEU A 183 4.03 4.51 5.00
C LEU A 183 2.71 4.99 4.36
N THR A 184 1.63 4.23 4.52
CA THR A 184 0.29 4.62 4.07
C THR A 184 -0.17 5.92 4.74
N GLU A 185 -0.06 6.02 6.06
CA GLU A 185 -0.40 7.25 6.80
C GLU A 185 0.49 8.42 6.40
N LYS A 186 1.81 8.20 6.29
CA LYS A 186 2.75 9.23 5.87
C LYS A 186 2.46 9.75 4.46
N LEU A 187 2.09 8.87 3.53
CA LEU A 187 1.67 9.26 2.18
C LEU A 187 0.33 9.99 2.17
N LYS A 188 -0.64 9.55 2.99
CA LYS A 188 -1.93 10.24 3.20
C LYS A 188 -1.73 11.66 3.73
N GLU A 189 -0.77 11.86 4.63
CA GLU A 189 -0.40 13.20 5.13
C GLU A 189 0.36 14.01 4.05
N ARG A 190 1.26 13.39 3.28
CA ARG A 190 2.14 14.07 2.31
C ARG A 190 1.43 14.52 1.05
N LEU A 191 0.64 13.64 0.45
CA LEU A 191 -0.14 13.97 -0.73
C LEU A 191 -1.26 14.97 -0.38
N GLY A 192 -1.41 15.28 0.92
CA GLY A 192 -2.71 15.61 1.46
C GLY A 192 -3.68 14.46 1.17
N TYR A 193 -4.94 14.74 1.40
CA TYR A 193 -6.07 13.94 0.98
C TYR A 193 -6.19 13.72 -0.56
N LEU A 194 -5.12 13.37 -1.28
CA LEU A 194 -5.07 13.11 -2.73
C LEU A 194 -5.07 11.60 -3.01
N GLY A 195 -6.26 11.10 -3.34
CA GLY A 195 -6.47 10.21 -4.49
C GLY A 195 -5.62 8.94 -4.62
N VAL A 196 -5.80 7.97 -3.71
CA VAL A 196 -5.64 6.57 -4.10
C VAL A 196 -6.79 6.25 -5.06
N TYR A 197 -6.48 5.93 -6.31
CA TYR A 197 -7.47 5.51 -7.28
C TYR A 197 -8.08 4.17 -6.88
N TYR A 198 -9.25 4.21 -6.26
CA TYR A 198 -9.98 3.00 -5.92
C TYR A 198 -10.65 2.41 -7.17
N LYS A 199 -10.05 1.37 -7.74
CA LYS A 199 -10.72 0.53 -8.75
C LYS A 199 -11.80 -0.29 -8.05
N ARG A 200 -13.04 0.20 -8.08
CA ARG A 200 -14.20 -0.52 -7.51
C ARG A 200 -14.57 -1.71 -8.39
N ASP A 201 -14.91 -2.85 -7.79
CA ASP A 201 -15.46 -4.00 -8.51
C ASP A 201 -17.00 -3.91 -8.54
N PRO A 202 -17.64 -3.74 -9.71
CA PRO A 202 -19.08 -3.65 -9.81
C PRO A 202 -19.84 -4.85 -9.23
N LYS A 203 -19.20 -6.03 -9.15
CA LYS A 203 -19.81 -7.24 -8.57
C LYS A 203 -20.14 -7.08 -7.08
N ASN A 204 -19.37 -6.25 -6.37
CA ASN A 204 -19.56 -6.00 -4.94
C ASN A 204 -20.55 -4.87 -4.65
N PHE A 205 -21.13 -4.26 -5.69
CA PHE A 205 -22.11 -3.20 -5.51
C PHE A 205 -23.39 -3.76 -4.89
N PHE A 206 -23.95 -3.00 -3.96
CA PHE A 206 -25.14 -3.35 -3.19
C PHE A 206 -26.26 -3.86 -4.10
N ARG A 207 -26.52 -3.20 -5.24
CA ARG A 207 -27.52 -3.63 -6.23
C ARG A 207 -27.34 -5.07 -6.74
N HIS A 208 -26.11 -5.54 -6.91
CA HIS A 208 -25.77 -6.85 -7.46
C HIS A 208 -25.64 -7.96 -6.40
N LEU A 209 -25.65 -7.60 -5.12
CA LEU A 209 -25.57 -8.58 -4.04
C LEU A 209 -26.86 -9.43 -3.93
N PRO A 210 -26.74 -10.72 -3.56
CA PRO A 210 -27.87 -11.57 -3.15
C PRO A 210 -28.65 -10.95 -1.98
N PRO A 211 -29.95 -11.27 -1.82
CA PRO A 211 -30.80 -10.70 -0.76
C PRO A 211 -30.26 -10.94 0.64
N ASP A 212 -29.71 -12.12 0.92
CA ASP A 212 -29.15 -12.46 2.23
C ASP A 212 -27.92 -11.60 2.57
N GLN A 213 -27.00 -11.45 1.60
CA GLN A 213 -25.81 -10.61 1.74
C GLN A 213 -26.15 -9.11 1.82
N LYS A 214 -27.23 -8.68 1.15
CA LYS A 214 -27.73 -7.30 1.28
C LYS A 214 -28.18 -7.01 2.71
N GLN A 215 -28.91 -7.94 3.31
CA GLN A 215 -29.38 -7.78 4.68
C GLN A 215 -28.20 -7.78 5.66
N GLU A 216 -27.27 -8.72 5.53
CA GLU A 216 -26.06 -8.79 6.36
C GLU A 216 -25.24 -7.50 6.28
N LEU A 217 -25.04 -6.96 5.07
CA LEU A 217 -24.33 -5.70 4.86
C LEU A 217 -25.06 -4.52 5.52
N LEU A 218 -26.38 -4.42 5.38
CA LEU A 218 -27.15 -3.35 6.01
C LEU A 218 -27.13 -3.44 7.54
N GLU A 219 -27.20 -4.64 8.10
CA GLU A 219 -27.08 -4.86 9.54
C GLU A 219 -25.69 -4.47 10.06
N LYS A 220 -24.63 -4.83 9.33
CA LYS A 220 -23.27 -4.38 9.62
C LYS A 220 -23.17 -2.85 9.58
N LEU A 221 -23.65 -2.21 8.53
CA LEU A 221 -23.61 -0.75 8.39
C LEU A 221 -24.39 -0.05 9.52
N ARG A 222 -25.55 -0.58 9.92
CA ARG A 222 -26.30 -0.07 11.08
C ARG A 222 -25.50 -0.17 12.37
N SER A 223 -24.82 -1.30 12.59
CA SER A 223 -23.97 -1.50 13.77
C SER A 223 -22.77 -0.53 13.77
N ASP A 224 -22.05 -0.45 12.66
CA ASP A 224 -20.88 0.43 12.52
C ASP A 224 -21.28 1.91 12.70
N TYR A 225 -22.42 2.32 12.12
CA TYR A 225 -22.94 3.68 12.26
C TYR A 225 -23.37 3.98 13.70
N ARG A 226 -23.98 3.01 14.39
CA ARG A 226 -24.33 3.14 15.81
C ARG A 226 -23.10 3.39 16.67
N ASP A 227 -22.02 2.66 16.43
CA ASP A 227 -20.75 2.86 17.14
C ASP A 227 -20.18 4.26 16.91
N ILE A 228 -20.20 4.75 15.67
CA ILE A 228 -19.77 6.12 15.35
C ILE A 228 -20.57 7.14 16.17
N VAL A 229 -21.91 7.02 16.16
CA VAL A 229 -22.79 7.96 16.87
C VAL A 229 -22.55 7.92 18.39
N LEU A 230 -22.35 6.75 18.98
CA LEU A 230 -22.07 6.61 20.41
C LEU A 230 -20.72 7.20 20.81
N CYS A 231 -19.70 7.08 19.96
CA CYS A 231 -18.37 7.63 20.20
C CYS A 231 -18.21 9.09 19.76
N TYR A 232 -19.14 9.67 19.01
CA TYR A 232 -18.95 10.96 18.32
C TYR A 232 -18.63 12.14 19.25
N PHE A 233 -19.33 12.21 20.39
CA PHE A 233 -19.12 13.24 21.41
C PHE A 233 -18.27 12.75 22.58
N ALA A 234 -17.76 11.52 22.51
CA ALA A 234 -16.77 11.03 23.44
C ALA A 234 -15.38 11.50 22.97
N ASP A 235 -14.46 11.78 23.89
CA ASP A 235 -13.05 12.04 23.58
C ASP A 235 -12.34 10.74 23.17
N ASP A 236 -12.83 10.08 22.12
CA ASP A 236 -12.37 8.79 21.61
C ASP A 236 -11.44 8.98 20.40
N ASN A 237 -10.17 8.63 20.58
CA ASN A 237 -9.15 8.67 19.52
C ASN A 237 -9.43 7.70 18.36
N THR A 238 -10.40 6.80 18.48
CA THR A 238 -10.77 5.81 17.44
C THR A 238 -11.90 6.28 16.51
N LEU A 239 -12.51 7.45 16.77
CA LEU A 239 -13.65 7.96 15.99
C LEU A 239 -13.35 8.06 14.50
N ASN A 240 -12.22 8.68 14.13
CA ASN A 240 -11.83 8.86 12.73
C ASN A 240 -11.67 7.51 12.01
N GLN A 241 -11.07 6.52 12.67
CA GLN A 241 -10.90 5.19 12.09
C GLN A 241 -12.27 4.52 11.84
N ARG A 242 -13.21 4.67 12.77
CA ARG A 242 -14.57 4.11 12.62
C ARG A 242 -15.33 4.77 11.47
N ILE A 243 -15.22 6.10 11.34
CA ILE A 243 -15.77 6.84 10.21
C ILE A 243 -15.14 6.33 8.91
N ASP A 244 -13.82 6.20 8.84
CA ASP A 244 -13.13 5.69 7.66
C ASP A 244 -13.57 4.26 7.29
N ASP A 245 -13.69 3.34 8.25
CA ASP A 245 -14.11 1.96 8.02
C ASP A 245 -15.55 1.88 7.48
N PHE A 246 -16.46 2.68 8.05
CA PHE A 246 -17.83 2.81 7.59
C PHE A 246 -17.89 3.37 6.16
N VAL A 247 -17.15 4.46 5.90
CA VAL A 247 -17.13 5.15 4.61
C VAL A 247 -16.49 4.27 3.53
N ASN A 248 -15.43 3.54 3.84
CA ASN A 248 -14.83 2.56 2.93
C ASN A 248 -15.86 1.51 2.52
N THR A 249 -16.57 0.93 3.50
CA THR A 249 -17.59 -0.09 3.23
C THR A 249 -18.69 0.46 2.31
N THR A 250 -19.23 1.64 2.62
CA THR A 250 -20.29 2.29 1.82
C THR A 250 -19.81 2.69 0.41
N PHE A 251 -18.57 3.17 0.28
CA PHE A 251 -17.98 3.54 -1.01
C PHE A 251 -17.76 2.34 -1.94
N PHE A 252 -17.18 1.24 -1.44
CA PHE A 252 -16.91 0.05 -2.24
C PHE A 252 -18.17 -0.72 -2.62
N THR A 253 -19.20 -0.65 -1.78
CA THR A 253 -20.50 -1.28 -2.04
C THR A 253 -21.46 -0.36 -2.80
N ASP A 254 -21.04 0.85 -3.19
CA ASP A 254 -21.85 1.79 -3.98
C ASP A 254 -23.20 2.11 -3.29
N ILE A 255 -23.18 2.23 -1.96
CA ILE A 255 -24.34 2.64 -1.16
C ILE A 255 -24.60 4.12 -1.38
N SER A 256 -25.88 4.47 -1.56
CA SER A 256 -26.27 5.86 -1.79
C SER A 256 -26.26 6.68 -0.50
N ALA A 257 -26.02 7.98 -0.61
CA ALA A 257 -26.16 8.90 0.53
C ALA A 257 -27.56 8.83 1.17
N SER A 258 -28.61 8.60 0.36
CA SER A 258 -29.98 8.40 0.84
C SER A 258 -30.12 7.22 1.80
N GLN A 259 -29.43 6.10 1.54
CA GLN A 259 -29.43 4.94 2.44
C GLN A 259 -28.68 5.21 3.76
N ILE A 260 -27.64 6.03 3.74
CA ILE A 260 -26.93 6.46 4.97
C ILE A 260 -27.86 7.34 5.82
N VAL A 261 -28.60 8.25 5.18
CA VAL A 261 -29.62 9.05 5.87
C VAL A 261 -30.71 8.16 6.46
N GLU A 262 -31.15 7.13 5.75
CA GLU A 262 -32.14 6.16 6.26
C GLU A 262 -31.62 5.42 7.50
N ILE A 263 -30.40 4.89 7.47
CA ILE A 263 -29.74 4.26 8.63
C ILE A 263 -29.68 5.23 9.82
N HIS A 264 -29.32 6.49 9.58
CA HIS A 264 -29.30 7.52 10.60
C HIS A 264 -30.69 7.75 11.22
N MET A 265 -31.72 7.91 10.39
CA MET A 265 -33.09 8.14 10.84
C MET A 265 -33.63 6.96 11.65
N GLU A 266 -33.42 5.72 11.20
CA GLU A 266 -33.80 4.51 11.93
C GLU A 266 -33.13 4.44 13.31
N LEU A 267 -31.84 4.82 13.38
CA LEU A 267 -31.09 4.85 14.62
C LEU A 267 -31.62 5.95 15.57
N MET A 268 -31.86 7.16 15.06
CA MET A 268 -32.43 8.26 15.87
C MET A 268 -33.81 7.90 16.42
N ASP A 269 -34.65 7.24 15.64
CA ASP A 269 -35.94 6.73 16.10
C ASP A 269 -35.78 5.69 17.22
N SER A 270 -34.77 4.83 17.13
CA SER A 270 -34.46 3.85 18.18
C SER A 270 -34.00 4.52 19.48
N PHE A 271 -33.13 5.54 19.39
CA PHE A 271 -32.66 6.30 20.54
C PHE A 271 -33.76 7.15 21.16
N SER A 272 -34.63 7.76 20.34
CA SER A 272 -35.82 8.47 20.78
C SER A 272 -36.69 7.57 21.65
N LYS A 273 -37.06 6.39 21.16
CA LYS A 273 -37.85 5.40 21.93
C LYS A 273 -37.17 5.05 23.25
N GLN A 274 -35.85 4.84 23.25
CA GLN A 274 -35.11 4.50 24.45
C GLN A 274 -35.06 5.66 25.46
N LEU A 275 -34.79 6.90 25.02
CA LEU A 275 -34.75 8.08 25.87
C LEU A 275 -36.12 8.37 26.51
N LYS A 276 -37.22 8.19 25.76
CA LYS A 276 -38.59 8.27 26.29
C LYS A 276 -38.84 7.27 27.41
N LEU A 277 -38.37 6.02 27.27
CA LEU A 277 -38.49 5.00 28.31
C LEU A 277 -37.64 5.32 29.55
N GLU A 278 -36.49 5.97 29.35
CA GLU A 278 -35.61 6.43 30.42
C GLU A 278 -36.04 7.77 31.05
N GLY A 279 -37.10 8.42 30.52
CA GLY A 279 -37.57 9.74 30.98
C GLY A 279 -36.63 10.90 30.65
N ARG A 280 -35.78 10.74 29.63
CA ARG A 280 -34.80 11.75 29.18
C ARG A 280 -35.32 12.56 28.00
N SER A 281 -34.78 13.78 27.82
CA SER A 281 -35.09 14.63 26.66
C SER A 281 -34.47 14.06 25.38
N GLU A 282 -35.20 14.18 24.27
CA GLU A 282 -34.76 13.77 22.94
C GLU A 282 -34.04 14.87 22.17
N GLU A 283 -33.92 16.08 22.75
CA GLU A 283 -33.29 17.23 22.09
C GLU A 283 -31.83 16.97 21.70
N ILE A 284 -31.13 16.14 22.48
CA ILE A 284 -29.74 15.71 22.21
C ILE A 284 -29.60 15.00 20.86
N LEU A 285 -30.67 14.41 20.32
CA LEU A 285 -30.63 13.73 19.03
C LEU A 285 -30.39 14.69 17.86
N LEU A 286 -30.70 15.98 18.05
CA LEU A 286 -30.43 17.01 17.05
C LEU A 286 -28.93 17.21 16.84
N ASP A 287 -28.11 16.98 17.86
CA ASP A 287 -26.65 17.16 17.79
C ASP A 287 -26.00 16.09 16.91
N TYR A 288 -26.59 14.89 16.84
CA TYR A 288 -26.13 13.83 15.94
C TYR A 288 -26.32 14.14 14.45
N ARG A 289 -26.98 15.26 14.10
CA ARG A 289 -26.92 15.80 12.73
C ARG A 289 -25.50 16.14 12.31
N LEU A 290 -24.65 16.56 13.26
CA LEU A 290 -23.23 16.79 13.01
C LEU A 290 -22.53 15.49 12.59
N THR A 291 -22.81 14.38 13.27
CA THR A 291 -22.29 13.04 12.92
C THR A 291 -22.70 12.62 11.50
N LEU A 292 -23.95 12.89 11.10
CA LEU A 292 -24.43 12.61 9.75
C LEU A 292 -23.71 13.46 8.69
N ILE A 293 -23.60 14.78 8.93
CA ILE A 293 -22.89 15.71 8.04
C ILE A 293 -21.45 15.24 7.84
N ASP A 294 -20.78 14.90 8.94
CA ASP A 294 -19.38 14.50 8.94
C ASP A 294 -19.15 13.20 8.17
N THR A 295 -19.99 12.18 8.42
CA THR A 295 -19.93 10.90 7.70
C THR A 295 -20.16 11.07 6.19
N ILE A 296 -21.16 11.89 5.80
CA ILE A 296 -21.43 12.18 4.39
C ILE A 296 -20.30 13.00 3.78
N ALA A 297 -19.70 13.94 4.52
CA ALA A 297 -18.56 14.72 4.05
C ALA A 297 -17.36 13.82 3.74
N HIS A 298 -17.06 12.85 4.61
CA HIS A 298 -16.02 11.85 4.38
C HIS A 298 -16.31 10.99 3.13
N LEU A 299 -17.56 10.57 2.92
CA LEU A 299 -17.96 9.85 1.70
C LEU A 299 -17.82 10.70 0.43
N CYS A 300 -18.31 11.93 0.47
CA CYS A 300 -18.19 12.89 -0.64
C CYS A 300 -16.72 13.13 -0.99
N GLU A 301 -15.88 13.25 0.02
CA GLU A 301 -14.45 13.42 -0.14
C GLU A 301 -13.79 12.17 -0.75
N MET A 302 -14.20 10.97 -0.35
CA MET A 302 -13.78 9.72 -1.02
C MET A 302 -14.18 9.69 -2.50
N TYR A 303 -15.42 10.06 -2.84
CA TYR A 303 -15.85 10.17 -4.24
C TYR A 303 -15.06 11.23 -5.00
N ARG A 304 -14.85 12.41 -4.43
CA ARG A 304 -14.07 13.49 -5.03
C ARG A 304 -12.64 13.05 -5.35
N ARG A 305 -12.01 12.28 -4.45
CA ARG A 305 -10.66 11.73 -4.63
C ARG A 305 -10.58 10.61 -5.66
N SER A 306 -11.69 9.90 -5.89
CA SER A 306 -11.74 8.79 -6.84
C SER A 306 -11.84 9.22 -8.30
N ILE A 307 -12.18 10.50 -8.58
CA ILE A 307 -12.29 11.04 -9.94
C ILE A 307 -10.88 11.32 -10.47
N PRO A 308 -10.48 10.73 -11.63
CA PRO A 308 -9.24 11.07 -12.32
C PRO A 308 -9.16 12.56 -12.58
N ARG A 309 -8.07 13.18 -12.13
CA ARG A 309 -7.71 14.51 -12.60
C ARG A 309 -7.21 14.35 -14.02
N GLU A 310 -7.91 14.95 -14.98
CA GLU A 310 -7.39 15.09 -16.34
C GLU A 310 -6.03 15.81 -16.25
N THR A 311 -4.97 15.11 -16.61
CA THR A 311 -3.63 15.67 -16.87
C THR A 311 -3.55 16.14 -18.30
#